data_AF-A0A2G2NPR6-F1
#
_entry.id   AF-A0A2G2NPR6-F1
#
_cell.length_a   1.000
_cell.length_b   1.000
_cell.length_c   1.000
_cell.angle_alpha   90.00
_cell.angle_beta   90.00
_cell.angle_gamma   90.00
#
_symmetry.space_group_name_H-M   'P 1'
#
loop_
_entity.id
_entity.type
_entity.pdbx_description
1 polymer ?
#
loop_
_entity_poly.entity_id
_entity_poly.type
_entity_poly.pdbx_seq_one_letter_code
_entity_poly.pdbx_strand_id
1 'polypeptide(L)'
;MLNLQAWVDRVSTDQIAAGLASTVDAASQLRTLPSMLVLPGREIVENQALVGGPGARHKVVTEVLVMTAVPRGNRSLGGEARDELNALRKPMLMSLINWQPEDVDVGITWQEGRLVSLSSNALVWTDRFRTEYWWSL
;
A
#
# COMPACT_ATOMS: atom_id res chain seq x y z
N MET A 1 -1.41 -16.33 -3.47
CA MET A 1 -0.92 -15.12 -4.17
C MET A 1 -1.89 -14.01 -3.84
N LEU A 2 -1.38 -12.85 -3.44
CA LEU A 2 -2.19 -11.80 -2.83
C LEU A 2 -3.19 -11.17 -3.82
N ASN A 3 -4.44 -11.01 -3.41
CA ASN A 3 -5.49 -10.33 -4.16
C ASN A 3 -5.45 -8.81 -3.90
N LEU A 4 -4.77 -8.07 -4.78
CA LEU A 4 -4.68 -6.61 -4.67
C LEU A 4 -6.02 -5.88 -4.92
N GLN A 5 -7.03 -6.53 -5.50
CA GLN A 5 -8.33 -5.89 -5.72
C GLN A 5 -9.02 -5.60 -4.38
N ALA A 6 -8.96 -6.54 -3.42
CA ALA A 6 -9.50 -6.33 -2.08
C ALA A 6 -8.86 -5.11 -1.39
N TRP A 7 -7.58 -4.85 -1.65
CA TRP A 7 -6.88 -3.69 -1.13
C TRP A 7 -7.39 -2.41 -1.77
N VAL A 8 -7.56 -2.39 -3.10
CA VAL A 8 -8.13 -1.25 -3.83
C VAL A 8 -9.52 -0.92 -3.32
N ASP A 9 -10.38 -1.92 -3.17
CA ASP A 9 -11.75 -1.73 -2.68
C ASP A 9 -11.73 -1.16 -1.25
N ARG A 10 -10.80 -1.63 -0.42
CA ARG A 10 -10.66 -1.20 0.97
C ARG A 10 -10.16 0.24 1.13
N VAL A 11 -9.19 0.67 0.31
CA VAL A 11 -8.62 2.02 0.39
C VAL A 11 -9.38 3.05 -0.45
N SER A 12 -10.27 2.59 -1.34
CA SER A 12 -11.17 3.48 -2.07
C SER A 12 -12.13 4.18 -1.12
N THR A 13 -12.44 5.42 -1.44
CA THR A 13 -13.38 6.25 -0.69
C THR A 13 -14.39 6.86 -1.68
N ASP A 14 -15.48 7.44 -1.17
CA ASP A 14 -16.46 8.15 -2.01
C ASP A 14 -15.84 9.31 -2.82
N GLN A 15 -14.68 9.81 -2.40
CA GLN A 15 -13.99 10.95 -3.02
C GLN A 15 -12.85 10.53 -3.95
N ILE A 16 -12.24 9.38 -3.70
CA ILE A 16 -11.08 8.87 -4.44
C ILE A 16 -11.25 7.37 -4.66
N ALA A 17 -11.49 7.00 -5.91
CA ALA A 17 -11.37 5.63 -6.36
C ALA A 17 -9.88 5.27 -6.47
N ALA A 18 -9.43 4.30 -5.69
CA ALA A 18 -8.06 3.82 -5.80
C ALA A 18 -7.90 2.98 -7.07
N GLY A 19 -6.67 2.94 -7.59
CA GLY A 19 -6.32 2.13 -8.75
C GLY A 19 -5.24 1.10 -8.45
N LEU A 20 -4.96 0.24 -9.42
CA LEU A 20 -3.79 -0.65 -9.41
C LEU A 20 -2.68 -0.06 -10.26
N ALA A 21 -1.43 -0.23 -9.80
CA ALA A 21 -0.26 0.00 -10.61
C ALA A 21 0.76 -1.12 -10.41
N SER A 22 1.45 -1.50 -11.47
CA SER A 22 2.43 -2.60 -11.43
C SER A 22 3.77 -2.18 -10.84
N THR A 23 4.13 -0.90 -10.96
CA THR A 23 5.42 -0.37 -10.48
C THR A 23 5.27 1.08 -10.00
N VAL A 24 6.21 1.52 -9.14
CA VAL A 24 6.30 2.90 -8.67
C VAL A 24 6.44 3.89 -9.84
N ASP A 25 7.20 3.51 -10.88
CA ASP A 25 7.37 4.34 -12.07
C ASP A 25 6.06 4.49 -12.85
N ALA A 26 5.31 3.40 -13.05
CA ALA A 26 4.01 3.44 -13.70
C ALA A 26 3.00 4.29 -12.90
N ALA A 27 3.02 4.15 -11.58
CA ALA A 27 2.17 4.93 -10.68
C ALA A 27 2.50 6.43 -10.71
N SER A 28 3.78 6.78 -10.83
CA SER A 28 4.25 8.18 -10.86
C SER A 28 3.89 8.92 -12.16
N GLN A 29 3.51 8.20 -13.21
CA GLN A 29 3.09 8.79 -14.50
C GLN A 29 1.62 9.21 -14.53
N LEU A 30 0.82 8.84 -13.53
CA LEU A 30 -0.60 9.19 -13.46
C LEU A 30 -0.79 10.69 -13.19
N ARG A 31 -1.70 11.29 -13.94
CA ARG A 31 -1.92 12.75 -13.97
C ARG A 31 -3.12 13.23 -13.16
N THR A 32 -3.95 12.31 -12.66
CA THR A 32 -5.14 12.63 -11.87
C THR A 32 -4.73 12.86 -10.42
N LEU A 33 -5.03 14.03 -9.88
CA LEU A 33 -4.74 14.38 -8.49
C LEU A 33 -6.03 14.92 -7.81
N PRO A 34 -6.27 14.60 -6.53
CA PRO A 34 -5.54 13.61 -5.74
C PRO A 34 -5.78 12.17 -6.25
N SER A 35 -4.86 11.26 -5.95
CA SER A 35 -4.99 9.85 -6.32
C SER A 35 -4.38 8.90 -5.29
N MET A 36 -4.92 7.69 -5.23
CA MET A 36 -4.35 6.57 -4.48
C MET A 36 -4.18 5.35 -5.39
N LEU A 37 -3.03 4.69 -5.28
CA LEU A 37 -2.71 3.52 -6.08
C LEU A 37 -2.14 2.43 -5.19
N VAL A 38 -2.61 1.21 -5.40
CA VAL A 38 -2.11 0.01 -4.75
C VAL A 38 -1.13 -0.67 -5.69
N LEU A 39 0.04 -1.04 -5.17
CA LEU A 39 1.10 -1.71 -5.91
C LEU A 39 1.57 -2.96 -5.16
N PRO A 40 1.95 -4.02 -5.89
CA PRO A 40 2.67 -5.12 -5.27
C PRO A 40 4.02 -4.62 -4.74
N GLY A 41 4.36 -5.05 -3.53
CA GLY A 41 5.69 -4.88 -2.97
C GLY A 41 6.54 -6.13 -3.18
N ARG A 42 7.51 -6.34 -2.30
CA ARG A 42 8.33 -7.54 -2.30
C ARG A 42 7.57 -8.73 -1.73
N GLU A 43 7.75 -9.90 -2.34
CA GLU A 43 7.41 -11.19 -1.73
C GLU A 43 8.71 -11.93 -1.34
N ILE A 44 8.73 -12.48 -0.13
CA ILE A 44 9.84 -13.28 0.40
C ILE A 44 9.26 -14.61 0.86
N VAL A 45 9.80 -15.70 0.30
CA VAL A 45 9.45 -17.05 0.70
C VAL A 45 10.46 -17.55 1.71
N GLU A 46 9.99 -17.86 2.92
CA GLU A 46 10.75 -18.50 3.98
C GLU A 46 10.36 -19.99 4.03
N ASN A 47 11.34 -20.85 3.74
CA ASN A 47 11.14 -22.30 3.77
C ASN A 47 11.20 -22.79 5.22
N GLN A 48 10.14 -23.44 5.68
CA GLN A 48 10.16 -24.15 6.95
C GLN A 48 10.23 -25.65 6.67
N ALA A 49 11.39 -26.24 6.97
CA ALA A 49 11.53 -27.69 6.92
C ALA A 49 10.60 -28.32 7.96
N LEU A 50 9.61 -29.08 7.51
CA LEU A 50 8.77 -29.86 8.41
C LEU A 50 9.61 -31.02 8.96
N VAL A 51 9.98 -30.93 10.24
CA VAL A 51 10.58 -32.06 10.95
C VAL A 51 9.47 -33.10 11.16
N GLY A 52 9.42 -34.12 10.30
CA GLY A 52 8.67 -35.37 10.56
C GLY A 52 7.32 -35.59 9.85
N GLY A 53 7.00 -34.90 8.75
CA GLY A 53 5.75 -35.16 8.00
C GLY A 53 5.88 -34.97 6.48
N PRO A 54 4.96 -35.54 5.66
CA PRO A 54 4.93 -35.31 4.23
C PRO A 54 4.37 -33.92 3.91
N GLY A 55 5.15 -33.10 3.22
CA GLY A 55 4.77 -31.76 2.75
C GLY A 55 5.77 -30.69 3.17
N ALA A 56 6.05 -29.74 2.29
CA ALA A 56 6.77 -28.51 2.64
C ALA A 56 5.74 -27.40 2.83
N ARG A 57 5.82 -26.68 3.96
CA ARG A 57 5.02 -25.48 4.19
C ARG A 57 5.94 -24.27 4.05
N HIS A 58 5.52 -23.33 3.22
CA HIS A 58 6.27 -22.13 2.91
C HIS A 58 5.56 -20.94 3.54
N LYS A 59 6.27 -20.19 4.37
CA LYS A 59 5.78 -18.91 4.85
C LYS A 59 6.10 -17.86 3.78
N VAL A 60 5.10 -17.13 3.31
CA VAL A 60 5.28 -16.04 2.36
C VAL A 60 5.03 -14.74 3.08
N VAL A 61 6.08 -13.93 3.22
CA VAL A 61 5.98 -12.55 3.69
C VAL A 61 5.79 -11.67 2.46
N THR A 62 4.68 -10.95 2.41
CA THR A 62 4.35 -10.07 1.28
C THR A 62 4.23 -8.63 1.73
N GLU A 63 4.71 -7.74 0.88
CA GLU A 63 4.55 -6.30 1.04
C GLU A 63 3.53 -5.76 0.03
N VAL A 64 2.79 -4.73 0.44
CA VAL A 64 1.93 -3.94 -0.44
C VAL A 64 2.27 -2.48 -0.24
N LEU A 65 2.35 -1.75 -1.34
CA LEU A 65 2.57 -0.31 -1.32
C LEU A 65 1.27 0.40 -1.64
N VAL A 66 0.93 1.42 -0.86
CA VAL A 66 -0.10 2.39 -1.22
C VAL A 66 0.57 3.71 -1.51
N MET A 67 0.50 4.14 -2.78
CA MET A 67 1.01 5.42 -3.21
C MET A 67 -0.10 6.46 -3.17
N THR A 68 0.14 7.57 -2.47
CA THR A 68 -0.76 8.72 -2.41
C THR A 68 -0.10 9.89 -3.13
N ALA A 69 -0.81 10.48 -4.08
CA ALA A 69 -0.38 11.70 -4.75
C ALA A 69 -1.40 12.81 -4.52
N VAL A 70 -0.92 13.99 -4.10
CA VAL A 70 -1.74 15.18 -3.84
C VAL A 70 -1.24 16.37 -4.67
N PRO A 71 -2.14 17.26 -5.11
CA PRO A 71 -1.74 18.45 -5.83
C PRO A 71 -0.92 19.36 -4.91
N ARG A 72 0.12 19.98 -5.48
CA ARG A 72 0.88 21.02 -4.81
C ARG A 72 0.60 22.33 -5.55
N GLY A 73 -0.18 23.21 -4.93
CA GLY A 73 -0.30 24.58 -5.40
C GLY A 73 0.95 25.39 -5.05
N ASN A 74 1.15 26.55 -5.69
CA ASN A 74 2.11 27.60 -5.31
C ASN A 74 1.74 28.25 -3.96
N ARG A 75 1.41 27.45 -2.94
CA ARG A 75 1.00 27.92 -1.62
C ARG A 75 2.20 27.82 -0.67
N SER A 76 2.40 28.85 0.13
CA SER A 76 3.48 28.89 1.10
C SER A 76 3.33 27.73 2.10
N LEU A 77 4.47 27.16 2.53
CA LEU A 77 4.59 26.01 3.43
C LEU A 77 4.06 26.26 4.86
N GLY A 78 3.24 27.29 5.11
CA GLY A 78 2.94 27.78 6.46
C GLY A 78 1.54 28.34 6.71
N GLY A 79 0.57 28.18 5.80
CA GLY A 79 -0.83 28.52 6.07
C GLY A 79 -1.68 27.30 6.43
N GLU A 80 -2.87 27.50 7.00
CA GLU A 80 -3.94 26.50 7.26
C GLU A 80 -4.47 25.77 6.00
N ALA A 81 -3.61 25.59 4.98
CA ALA A 81 -3.76 24.58 3.97
C ALA A 81 -3.76 23.22 4.68
N ARG A 82 -4.96 22.73 4.95
CA ARG A 82 -5.24 21.36 5.39
C ARG A 82 -4.21 20.42 4.78
N ASP A 83 -3.50 19.70 5.63
CA ASP A 83 -2.53 18.70 5.21
C ASP A 83 -3.26 17.59 4.44
N GLU A 84 -3.46 17.83 3.14
CA GLU A 84 -4.27 17.01 2.24
C GLU A 84 -3.69 15.59 2.17
N LEU A 85 -2.37 15.49 2.23
CA LEU A 85 -1.69 14.21 2.33
C LEU A 85 -2.12 13.46 3.59
N ASN A 86 -2.07 14.09 4.77
CA ASN A 86 -2.53 13.45 6.00
C ASN A 86 -4.04 13.19 6.00
N ALA A 87 -4.85 14.05 5.36
CA ALA A 87 -6.29 13.86 5.24
C ALA A 87 -6.64 12.60 4.42
N LEU A 88 -5.86 12.28 3.40
CA LEU A 88 -6.03 11.04 2.62
C LEU A 88 -5.40 9.84 3.31
N ARG A 89 -4.21 10.01 3.89
CA ARG A 89 -3.47 8.90 4.50
C ARG A 89 -4.11 8.39 5.77
N LYS A 90 -4.63 9.26 6.64
CA LYS A 90 -5.13 8.84 7.96
C LYS A 90 -6.29 7.84 7.85
N PRO A 91 -7.36 8.07 7.07
CA PRO A 91 -8.43 7.10 6.89
C PRO A 91 -7.92 5.79 6.26
N MET A 92 -7.06 5.89 5.24
CA MET A 92 -6.45 4.74 4.59
C MET A 92 -5.66 3.88 5.58
N LEU A 93 -4.76 4.48 6.38
CA LEU A 93 -3.98 3.76 7.39
C LEU A 93 -4.87 3.11 8.44
N MET A 94 -5.90 3.83 8.92
CA MET A 94 -6.86 3.27 9.88
C MET A 94 -7.69 2.12 9.30
N SER A 95 -7.94 2.12 7.99
CA SER A 95 -8.69 1.05 7.31
C SER A 95 -7.88 -0.23 7.10
N LEU A 96 -6.55 -0.10 7.00
CA LEU A 96 -5.61 -1.17 6.67
C LEU A 96 -4.92 -1.78 7.89
N ILE A 97 -4.53 -0.98 8.89
CA ILE A 97 -3.82 -1.51 10.06
C ILE A 97 -4.73 -2.49 10.81
N ASN A 98 -4.23 -3.70 11.05
CA ASN A 98 -4.96 -4.85 11.62
C ASN A 98 -6.11 -5.40 10.77
N TRP A 99 -6.33 -4.89 9.55
CA TRP A 99 -7.24 -5.55 8.62
C TRP A 99 -6.58 -6.85 8.13
N GLN A 100 -7.37 -7.91 8.05
CA GLN A 100 -6.93 -9.22 7.56
C GLN A 100 -7.79 -9.59 6.35
N PRO A 101 -7.27 -9.42 5.11
CA PRO A 101 -7.84 -9.99 3.90
C PRO A 101 -8.09 -11.50 4.02
N GLU A 102 -9.04 -12.04 3.25
CA GLU A 102 -9.38 -13.49 3.29
C GLU A 102 -8.22 -14.40 2.86
N ASP A 103 -7.30 -13.90 2.06
CA ASP A 103 -6.18 -14.62 1.47
C ASP A 103 -4.87 -14.51 2.27
N VAL A 104 -4.92 -13.95 3.49
CA VAL A 104 -3.75 -13.82 4.37
C VAL A 104 -3.99 -14.38 5.76
N ASP A 105 -2.94 -14.92 6.37
CA ASP A 105 -2.99 -15.55 7.69
C ASP A 105 -2.70 -14.56 8.83
N VAL A 106 -2.04 -13.43 8.52
CA VAL A 106 -1.63 -12.41 9.49
C VAL A 106 -2.19 -11.06 9.10
N GLY A 107 -2.79 -10.35 10.06
CA GLY A 107 -3.29 -8.99 9.86
C GLY A 107 -2.21 -8.02 9.34
N ILE A 108 -2.65 -7.06 8.56
CA ILE A 108 -1.77 -6.08 7.91
C ILE A 108 -1.12 -5.16 8.95
N THR A 109 0.19 -4.95 8.78
CA THR A 109 0.98 -4.04 9.61
C THR A 109 1.60 -2.94 8.76
N TRP A 110 1.52 -1.69 9.21
CA TRP A 110 2.24 -0.57 8.59
C TRP A 110 3.71 -0.63 8.99
N GLN A 111 4.60 -0.48 8.01
CA GLN A 111 6.06 -0.58 8.20
C GLN A 111 6.71 0.78 8.17
N GLU A 112 6.52 1.52 7.08
CA GLU A 112 7.10 2.84 6.89
C GLU A 112 6.31 3.67 5.89
N GLY A 113 6.54 4.98 5.92
CA GLY A 113 6.09 5.91 4.89
C GLY A 113 7.29 6.69 4.34
N ARG A 114 7.30 6.91 3.03
CA ARG A 114 8.41 7.57 2.34
C ARG A 114 7.92 8.55 1.29
N LEU A 115 8.57 9.71 1.23
CA LEU A 115 8.46 10.64 0.11
C LEU A 115 9.13 10.03 -1.13
N VAL A 116 8.37 9.87 -2.21
CA VAL A 116 8.86 9.35 -3.49
C VAL A 116 9.31 10.49 -4.39
N SER A 117 8.47 11.52 -4.52
CA SER A 117 8.76 12.68 -5.36
C SER A 117 8.10 13.93 -4.81
N LEU A 118 8.78 15.06 -5.00
CA LEU A 118 8.27 16.37 -4.69
C LEU A 118 8.57 17.29 -5.87
N SER A 119 7.52 17.65 -6.62
CA SER A 119 7.59 18.56 -7.75
C SER A 119 6.85 19.87 -7.46
N SER A 120 6.83 20.81 -8.40
CA SER A 120 6.04 22.03 -8.28
C SER A 120 4.54 21.75 -8.23
N ASN A 121 4.08 20.65 -8.84
CA ASN A 121 2.67 20.40 -9.10
C ASN A 121 2.10 19.25 -8.25
N ALA A 122 2.96 18.40 -7.69
CA ALA A 122 2.54 17.23 -6.93
C ALA A 122 3.53 16.84 -5.84
N LEU A 123 2.99 16.33 -4.74
CA LEU A 123 3.71 15.55 -3.74
C LEU A 123 3.26 14.10 -3.87
N VAL A 124 4.23 13.19 -4.02
CA VAL A 124 4.00 11.74 -4.11
C VAL A 124 4.63 11.05 -2.91
N TRP A 125 3.79 10.36 -2.14
CA TRP A 125 4.16 9.61 -0.95
C TRP A 125 3.83 8.13 -1.15
N THR A 126 4.55 7.24 -0.47
CA THR A 126 4.21 5.82 -0.45
C THR A 126 4.27 5.28 0.98
N ASP A 127 3.23 4.55 1.37
CA ASP A 127 3.17 3.77 2.61
C ASP A 127 3.36 2.30 2.30
N ARG A 128 4.26 1.64 3.04
CA ARG A 128 4.53 0.21 2.92
C ARG A 128 3.82 -0.56 4.03
N PHE A 129 3.13 -1.61 3.61
CA PHE A 129 2.43 -2.56 4.47
C PHE A 129 3.03 -3.94 4.33
N ARG A 130 2.94 -4.73 5.40
CA ARG A 130 3.40 -6.11 5.44
C ARG A 130 2.28 -7.01 5.96
N THR A 131 2.13 -8.17 5.33
CA THR A 131 1.30 -9.28 5.77
C THR A 131 1.98 -10.61 5.43
N GLU A 132 1.41 -11.72 5.88
CA GLU A 132 1.99 -13.04 5.74
C GLU A 132 0.88 -14.04 5.41
N TYR A 133 1.19 -14.99 4.53
CA TYR A 133 0.33 -16.13 4.25
C TYR A 133 1.16 -17.41 4.11
N TRP A 134 0.52 -18.56 4.27
CA TRP A 134 1.16 -19.85 4.11
C TRP A 134 0.79 -20.48 2.77
N TRP A 135 1.80 -21.04 2.11
CA TRP A 135 1.64 -21.78 0.87
C TRP A 135 2.11 -23.23 1.07
N SER A 136 1.31 -24.18 0.58
CA SER A 136 1.63 -25.60 0.55
C SER A 136 1.67 -26.08 -0.90
N LEU A 137 2.64 -26.94 -1.20
CA LEU A 137 2.76 -27.67 -2.48
C LEU A 137 1.78 -28.86 -2.55
#